data_AF-A0A0G4IIL3-F1
#
_entry.id   AF-A0A0G4IIL3-F1
#
_cell.length_a   1.000
_cell.length_b   1.000
_cell.length_c   1.000
_cell.angle_alpha   90.00
_cell.angle_beta   90.00
_cell.angle_gamma   90.00
#
_symmetry.space_group_name_H-M   'P 1'
#
loop_
_entity.id
_entity.type
_entity.pdbx_description
1 polymer ?
#
loop_
_entity_poly.entity_id
_entity_poly.type
_entity_poly.pdbx_seq_one_letter_code
_entity_poly.pdbx_strand_id
1 'polypeptide(L)'
;MGKSKKKATPAEMRAKVKAVVERQKKRKQELKAARVVKGIAKQEALDKERAAKSLDDALQYLTLWDTNRSEWKFHKKRQITLLKNMLDRTRVPKPQFKILLRYLGGLGGVARVTTIAEMKAEMARSPDDNCDAKTLGRRQKRASCIVECLSARSS
;
A
#
# COMPACT_ATOMS: atom_id res chain seq x y z
N MET A 1 40.97 -8.36 -64.02
CA MET A 1 39.98 -8.34 -62.91
C MET A 1 40.13 -9.64 -62.13
N GLY A 2 40.33 -9.60 -60.81
CA GLY A 2 40.48 -10.85 -60.04
C GLY A 2 40.53 -10.60 -58.54
N LYS A 3 39.40 -10.24 -57.92
CA LYS A 3 39.30 -10.15 -56.46
C LYS A 3 39.24 -11.58 -55.89
N SER A 4 40.39 -12.12 -55.49
CA SER A 4 40.48 -13.39 -54.74
C SER A 4 39.79 -13.24 -53.39
N LYS A 5 38.58 -13.81 -53.25
CA LYS A 5 37.87 -13.91 -51.98
C LYS A 5 38.66 -14.82 -51.04
N LYS A 6 39.35 -14.25 -50.04
CA LYS A 6 39.88 -14.99 -48.89
C LYS A 6 38.74 -15.77 -48.24
N LYS A 7 38.72 -17.11 -48.37
CA LYS A 7 37.77 -17.98 -47.65
C LYS A 7 38.18 -17.99 -46.17
N ALA A 8 37.25 -17.60 -45.30
CA ALA A 8 37.47 -17.60 -43.85
C ALA A 8 37.77 -19.02 -43.35
N THR A 9 38.66 -19.13 -42.37
CA THR A 9 39.01 -20.44 -41.79
C THR A 9 37.83 -21.02 -40.98
N PRO A 10 37.70 -22.36 -40.90
CA PRO A 10 36.63 -23.01 -40.12
C PRO A 10 36.57 -22.55 -38.65
N ALA A 11 37.72 -22.22 -38.06
CA ALA A 11 37.82 -21.71 -36.70
C ALA A 11 37.20 -20.31 -36.53
N GLU A 12 37.45 -19.39 -37.47
CA GLU A 12 36.84 -18.04 -37.46
C GLU A 12 35.33 -18.09 -37.66
N MET A 13 34.84 -19.00 -38.51
CA MET A 13 33.40 -19.19 -38.72
C MET A 13 32.73 -19.70 -37.43
N ARG A 14 33.35 -20.65 -36.73
CA ARG A 14 32.83 -21.21 -35.46
C ARG A 14 32.81 -20.18 -34.33
N ALA A 15 33.82 -19.31 -34.26
CA ALA A 15 33.88 -18.21 -33.28
C ALA A 15 32.75 -17.19 -33.52
N LYS A 16 32.49 -16.81 -34.78
CA LYS A 16 31.40 -15.89 -35.15
C LYS A 16 30.03 -16.46 -34.80
N VAL A 17 29.79 -17.75 -35.07
CA VAL A 17 28.53 -18.43 -34.71
C VAL A 17 28.32 -18.44 -33.18
N LYS A 18 29.36 -18.77 -32.39
CA LYS A 18 29.26 -18.73 -30.92
C LYS A 18 28.91 -17.34 -30.39
N ALA A 19 29.55 -16.29 -30.91
CA ALA A 19 29.27 -14.91 -30.50
C ALA A 19 27.81 -14.48 -30.79
N VAL A 20 27.26 -14.89 -31.95
CA VAL A 20 25.87 -14.61 -32.31
C VAL A 20 24.89 -15.33 -31.38
N VAL A 21 25.15 -16.61 -31.06
CA VAL A 21 24.31 -17.40 -30.15
C VAL A 21 24.31 -16.79 -28.74
N GLU A 22 25.46 -16.40 -28.21
CA GLU A 22 25.55 -15.78 -26.88
C GLU A 22 24.83 -14.41 -26.83
N ARG A 23 24.95 -13.59 -27.90
CA ARG A 23 24.18 -12.34 -28.01
C ARG A 23 22.67 -12.59 -28.04
N GLN A 24 22.22 -13.63 -28.75
CA GLN A 24 20.80 -14.01 -28.78
C GLN A 24 20.30 -14.51 -27.42
N LYS A 25 21.11 -15.30 -26.69
CA LYS A 25 20.79 -15.74 -25.34
C LYS A 25 20.68 -14.56 -24.37
N LYS A 26 21.65 -13.64 -24.38
CA LYS A 26 21.62 -12.43 -23.55
C LYS A 26 20.38 -11.59 -23.81
N ARG A 27 20.05 -11.32 -25.08
CA ARG A 27 18.83 -10.58 -25.46
C ARG A 27 17.56 -11.29 -25.00
N LYS A 28 17.49 -12.62 -25.09
CA LYS A 28 16.35 -13.41 -24.59
C LYS A 28 16.22 -13.34 -23.06
N GLN A 29 17.33 -13.33 -22.33
CA GLN A 29 17.34 -13.16 -20.88
C GLN A 29 16.90 -11.74 -20.48
N GLU A 30 17.41 -10.70 -21.12
CA GLU A 30 17.01 -9.30 -20.89
C GLU A 30 15.52 -9.09 -21.15
N LEU A 31 14.99 -9.64 -22.26
CA LEU A 31 13.56 -9.56 -22.59
C LEU A 31 12.69 -10.29 -21.55
N LYS A 32 13.15 -11.43 -21.03
CA LYS A 32 12.46 -12.15 -19.94
C LYS A 32 12.48 -11.35 -18.65
N ALA A 33 13.63 -10.79 -18.26
CA ALA A 33 13.75 -9.96 -17.07
C ALA A 33 12.84 -8.72 -17.16
N ALA A 34 12.84 -8.01 -18.29
CA ALA A 34 11.97 -6.87 -18.53
C ALA A 34 10.47 -7.25 -18.45
N ARG A 35 10.08 -8.43 -18.96
CA ARG A 35 8.71 -8.94 -18.83
C ARG A 35 8.32 -9.22 -17.38
N VAL A 36 9.22 -9.82 -16.59
CA VAL A 36 8.98 -10.08 -15.16
C VAL A 36 8.80 -8.77 -14.40
N VAL A 37 9.71 -7.80 -14.58
CA VAL A 37 9.62 -6.47 -13.94
C VAL A 37 8.31 -5.77 -14.32
N LYS A 38 7.94 -5.77 -15.60
CA LYS A 38 6.67 -5.19 -16.06
C LYS A 38 5.45 -5.91 -15.47
N GLY A 39 5.52 -7.23 -15.31
CA GLY A 39 4.50 -8.04 -14.66
C GLY A 39 4.31 -7.67 -13.19
N ILE A 40 5.40 -7.53 -12.44
CA ILE A 40 5.38 -7.11 -11.04
C ILE A 40 4.79 -5.71 -10.91
N ALA A 41 5.26 -4.73 -11.68
CA ALA A 41 4.75 -3.37 -11.64
C ALA A 41 3.24 -3.28 -11.97
N LYS A 42 2.77 -4.10 -12.92
CA LYS A 42 1.33 -4.19 -13.25
C LYS A 42 0.53 -4.76 -12.08
N GLN A 43 1.02 -5.81 -11.43
CA GLN A 43 0.35 -6.42 -10.29
C GLN A 43 0.27 -5.45 -9.10
N GLU A 44 1.38 -4.75 -8.80
CA GLU A 44 1.41 -3.72 -7.76
C GLU A 44 0.41 -2.58 -8.03
N ALA A 45 0.25 -2.17 -9.29
CA ALA A 45 -0.74 -1.16 -9.66
C ALA A 45 -2.18 -1.64 -9.41
N LEU A 46 -2.50 -2.88 -9.78
CA LEU A 46 -3.81 -3.50 -9.53
C LEU A 46 -4.10 -3.65 -8.04
N ASP A 47 -3.09 -4.01 -7.24
CA ASP A 47 -3.24 -4.14 -5.79
C ASP A 47 -3.45 -2.79 -5.11
N LYS A 48 -2.76 -1.73 -5.58
CA LYS A 48 -3.00 -0.35 -5.13
C LYS A 48 -4.41 0.12 -5.45
N GLU A 49 -4.90 -0.14 -6.67
CA GLU A 49 -6.26 0.20 -7.08
C GLU A 49 -7.30 -0.52 -6.22
N ARG A 50 -7.11 -1.83 -5.99
CA ARG A 50 -7.99 -2.63 -5.12
C ARG A 50 -7.99 -2.11 -3.68
N ALA A 51 -6.84 -1.69 -3.17
CA ALA A 51 -6.72 -1.10 -1.83
C ALA A 51 -7.40 0.27 -1.73
N ALA A 52 -7.32 1.10 -2.78
CA ALA A 52 -8.02 2.37 -2.86
C ALA A 52 -9.54 2.15 -2.83
N LYS A 53 -10.07 1.31 -3.72
CA LYS A 53 -11.49 0.96 -3.75
C LYS A 53 -11.99 0.41 -2.41
N SER A 54 -11.19 -0.44 -1.76
CA SER A 54 -11.52 -0.99 -0.45
C SER A 54 -11.67 0.08 0.63
N LEU A 55 -10.88 1.17 0.54
CA LEU A 55 -10.96 2.32 1.42
C LEU A 55 -12.17 3.20 1.09
N ASP A 56 -12.43 3.50 -0.19
CA ASP A 56 -13.60 4.27 -0.62
C ASP A 56 -14.90 3.64 -0.11
N ASP A 57 -15.05 2.34 -0.30
CA ASP A 57 -16.19 1.61 0.23
C ASP A 57 -16.28 1.66 1.78
N ALA A 58 -15.14 1.71 2.46
CA ALA A 58 -15.09 1.82 3.93
C ALA A 58 -15.48 3.22 4.41
N LEU A 59 -15.15 4.26 3.63
CA LEU A 59 -15.61 5.62 3.87
C LEU A 59 -17.11 5.77 3.59
N GLN A 60 -17.62 5.17 2.50
CA GLN A 60 -19.06 5.12 2.23
C GLN A 60 -19.81 4.38 3.34
N TYR A 61 -19.27 3.26 3.80
CA TYR A 61 -19.78 2.52 4.95
C TYR A 61 -19.86 3.39 6.22
N LEU A 62 -18.86 4.23 6.45
CA LEU A 62 -18.82 5.16 7.57
C LEU A 62 -19.84 6.30 7.42
N THR A 63 -20.04 6.81 6.20
CA THR A 63 -21.10 7.79 5.91
C THR A 63 -22.47 7.18 6.14
N LEU A 64 -22.73 5.97 5.65
CA LEU A 64 -23.99 5.25 5.86
C LEU A 64 -24.28 5.04 7.34
N TRP A 65 -23.25 4.69 8.12
CA TRP A 65 -23.37 4.57 9.58
C TRP A 65 -23.90 5.85 10.24
N ASP A 66 -23.50 7.01 9.73
CA ASP A 66 -23.83 8.32 10.27
C ASP A 66 -25.17 8.85 9.77
N THR A 67 -25.50 8.63 8.50
CA THR A 67 -26.68 9.20 7.85
C THR A 67 -27.90 8.30 7.87
N ASN A 68 -27.72 6.98 7.77
CA ASN A 68 -28.82 6.01 7.72
C ASN A 68 -28.49 4.79 8.60
N ARG A 69 -28.65 5.00 9.92
CA ARG A 69 -28.31 4.00 10.94
C ARG A 69 -29.16 2.72 10.82
N SER A 70 -30.38 2.80 10.31
CA SER A 70 -31.32 1.66 10.17
C SER A 70 -30.91 0.67 9.08
N GLU A 71 -30.32 1.14 7.99
CA GLU A 71 -29.84 0.27 6.91
C GLU A 71 -28.42 -0.26 7.16
N TRP A 72 -27.70 0.35 8.10
CA TRP A 72 -26.35 -0.03 8.42
C TRP A 72 -26.29 -1.43 9.05
N LYS A 73 -25.39 -2.26 8.53
CA LYS A 73 -25.04 -3.57 9.10
C LYS A 73 -23.55 -3.63 9.41
N PHE A 74 -23.17 -4.27 10.49
CA PHE A 74 -21.76 -4.39 10.85
C PHE A 74 -20.98 -5.14 9.76
N HIS A 75 -19.87 -4.54 9.30
CA HIS A 75 -19.05 -5.12 8.25
C HIS A 75 -17.57 -5.11 8.66
N LYS A 76 -17.12 -6.20 9.30
CA LYS A 76 -15.78 -6.32 9.90
C LYS A 76 -14.64 -5.89 8.98
N LYS A 77 -14.65 -6.27 7.70
CA LYS A 77 -13.61 -5.87 6.73
C LYS A 77 -13.52 -4.35 6.58
N ARG A 78 -14.64 -3.62 6.54
CA ARG A 78 -14.67 -2.15 6.41
C ARG A 78 -14.12 -1.49 7.68
N GLN A 79 -14.51 -1.99 8.86
CA GLN A 79 -13.96 -1.53 10.13
C GLN A 79 -12.43 -1.69 10.18
N ILE A 80 -11.91 -2.88 9.83
CA ILE A 80 -10.46 -3.11 9.78
C ILE A 80 -9.78 -2.14 8.80
N THR A 81 -10.38 -1.91 7.62
CA THR A 81 -9.84 -0.94 6.65
C THR A 81 -9.82 0.47 7.22
N LEU A 82 -10.85 0.90 7.95
CA LEU A 82 -10.88 2.22 8.61
C LEU A 82 -9.78 2.34 9.67
N LEU A 83 -9.63 1.35 10.55
CA LEU A 83 -8.62 1.35 11.61
C LEU A 83 -7.19 1.41 11.05
N LYS A 84 -6.91 0.65 9.97
CA LYS A 84 -5.61 0.70 9.28
C LYS A 84 -5.28 2.07 8.67
N ASN A 85 -6.29 2.89 8.38
CA ASN A 85 -6.15 4.13 7.62
C ASN A 85 -6.39 5.41 8.43
N MET A 86 -6.88 5.30 9.67
CA MET A 86 -7.36 6.43 10.46
C MET A 86 -6.30 7.51 10.72
N LEU A 87 -5.01 7.15 10.77
CA LEU A 87 -3.92 8.08 11.01
C LEU A 87 -3.54 8.92 9.79
N ASP A 88 -3.89 8.47 8.58
CA ASP A 88 -3.49 9.12 7.34
C ASP A 88 -4.51 10.18 6.91
N ARG A 89 -4.05 11.45 6.89
CA ARG A 89 -4.88 12.61 6.55
C ARG A 89 -5.29 12.66 5.08
N THR A 90 -4.52 12.03 4.20
CA THR A 90 -4.82 11.96 2.76
C THR A 90 -5.88 10.91 2.50
N ARG A 91 -5.80 9.77 3.19
CA ARG A 91 -6.71 8.63 3.04
C ARG A 91 -8.02 8.82 3.76
N VAL A 92 -8.00 9.43 4.95
CA VAL A 92 -9.21 9.77 5.71
C VAL A 92 -9.23 11.28 5.89
N PRO A 93 -9.96 12.05 5.09
CA PRO A 93 -10.01 13.50 5.22
C PRO A 93 -10.71 13.95 6.52
N LYS A 94 -10.57 15.24 6.85
CA LYS A 94 -11.04 15.80 8.14
C LYS A 94 -12.54 15.56 8.42
N PRO A 95 -13.48 15.71 7.45
CA PRO A 95 -14.90 15.45 7.69
C PRO A 95 -15.17 13.99 8.07
N GLN A 96 -14.64 13.05 7.30
CA GLN A 96 -14.79 11.61 7.55
C GLN A 96 -14.12 11.21 8.87
N PHE A 97 -12.98 11.83 9.21
CA PHE A 97 -12.31 11.57 10.49
C PHE A 97 -13.19 11.94 11.70
N LYS A 98 -13.99 13.02 11.63
CA LYS A 98 -14.94 13.36 12.71
C LYS A 98 -16.03 12.30 12.88
N ILE A 99 -16.55 11.78 11.77
CA ILE A 99 -17.52 10.68 11.78
C ILE A 99 -16.87 9.42 12.37
N LEU A 100 -15.62 9.15 11.96
CA LEU A 100 -14.85 8.01 12.44
C LEU A 100 -14.67 8.05 13.96
N LEU A 101 -14.35 9.21 14.55
CA LEU A 101 -14.24 9.32 16.01
C LEU A 101 -15.55 8.92 16.72
N ARG A 102 -16.71 9.38 16.22
CA ARG A 102 -18.02 8.96 16.76
C ARG A 102 -18.24 7.45 16.61
N TYR A 103 -17.88 6.89 15.45
CA TYR A 103 -17.96 5.47 15.19
C TYR A 103 -17.09 4.65 16.15
N LEU A 104 -15.84 5.07 16.37
CA LEU A 104 -14.92 4.44 17.31
C LEU A 104 -15.42 4.53 18.75
N GLY A 105 -16.18 5.57 19.10
CA GLY A 105 -16.85 5.68 20.40
C GLY A 105 -17.87 4.56 20.70
N GLY A 106 -18.28 3.78 19.69
CA GLY A 106 -19.08 2.56 19.85
C GLY A 106 -18.27 1.26 19.90
N LEU A 107 -16.94 1.33 19.84
CA LEU A 107 -16.07 0.17 20.03
C LEU A 107 -16.12 -0.30 21.48
N GLY A 108 -16.41 -1.59 21.66
CA GLY A 108 -16.31 -2.29 22.93
C GLY A 108 -15.29 -3.43 22.89
N GLY A 109 -15.03 -4.00 24.07
CA GLY A 109 -14.21 -5.19 24.25
C GLY A 109 -12.78 -5.07 23.70
N VAL A 110 -12.28 -6.18 23.14
CA VAL A 110 -10.89 -6.30 22.67
C VAL A 110 -10.54 -5.25 21.62
N ALA A 111 -11.45 -4.95 20.68
CA ALA A 111 -11.18 -3.99 19.62
C ALA A 111 -10.87 -2.58 20.18
N ARG A 112 -11.57 -2.16 21.23
CA ARG A 112 -11.29 -0.89 21.91
C ARG A 112 -9.91 -0.92 22.57
N VAL A 113 -9.62 -1.95 23.35
CA VAL A 113 -8.36 -2.09 24.10
C VAL A 113 -7.16 -2.11 23.14
N THR A 114 -7.23 -2.92 22.09
CA THR A 114 -6.17 -3.01 21.08
C THR A 114 -5.98 -1.68 20.36
N THR A 115 -7.06 -1.00 19.97
CA THR A 115 -6.97 0.31 19.31
C THR A 115 -6.30 1.34 20.22
N ILE A 116 -6.64 1.40 21.51
CA ILE A 116 -5.98 2.32 22.47
C ILE A 116 -4.49 2.00 22.58
N ALA A 117 -4.12 0.73 22.72
CA ALA A 117 -2.73 0.31 22.83
C ALA A 117 -1.91 0.69 21.59
N GLU A 118 -2.43 0.41 20.39
CA GLU A 118 -1.80 0.79 19.12
C GLU A 118 -1.64 2.31 18.99
N MET A 119 -2.66 3.09 19.38
CA MET A 119 -2.57 4.55 19.30
C MET A 119 -1.59 5.13 20.30
N LYS A 120 -1.50 4.58 21.52
CA LYS A 120 -0.47 4.97 22.50
C LYS A 120 0.94 4.65 21.99
N ALA A 121 1.14 3.49 21.37
CA ALA A 121 2.41 3.13 20.75
C ALA A 121 2.77 4.09 19.61
N GLU A 122 1.80 4.47 18.77
CA GLU A 122 2.03 5.45 17.70
C GLU A 122 2.35 6.85 18.26
N MET A 123 1.74 7.25 19.39
CA MET A 123 2.08 8.50 20.08
C MET A 123 3.52 8.51 20.59
N ALA A 124 4.01 7.38 21.10
CA ALA A 124 5.39 7.23 21.61
C ALA A 124 6.42 6.94 20.51
N ARG A 125 5.98 6.73 19.26
CA ARG A 125 6.87 6.42 18.13
C ARG A 125 7.84 7.57 17.90
N SER A 126 9.09 7.23 17.60
CA SER A 126 10.12 8.18 17.17
C SER A 126 10.19 8.27 15.64
N PRO A 127 10.67 9.40 15.07
CA PRO A 127 10.96 9.50 13.65
C PRO A 127 11.97 8.45 13.23
N ASP A 128 11.80 7.90 12.03
CA ASP A 128 12.68 6.92 11.42
C ASP A 128 12.84 7.24 9.92
N ASP A 129 13.75 6.55 9.22
CA ASP A 129 14.06 6.80 7.80
C ASP A 129 12.83 6.73 6.87
N ASN A 130 11.77 6.02 7.28
CA ASN A 130 10.53 5.85 6.54
C ASN A 130 9.44 6.87 6.93
N CYS A 131 9.63 7.70 7.96
CA CYS A 131 8.63 8.66 8.41
C CYS A 131 9.25 9.98 8.89
N ASP A 132 9.10 11.03 8.09
CA ASP A 132 9.55 12.38 8.46
C ASP A 132 8.82 12.91 9.71
N ALA A 133 9.51 13.77 10.47
CA ALA A 133 8.99 14.31 11.74
C ALA A 133 7.66 15.06 11.59
N LYS A 134 7.41 15.73 10.45
CA LYS A 134 6.14 16.45 10.22
C LYS A 134 4.99 15.47 10.00
N THR A 135 5.23 14.41 9.24
CA THR A 135 4.25 13.35 9.00
C THR A 135 3.97 12.56 10.28
N LEU A 136 4.99 12.22 11.05
CA LEU A 136 4.85 11.60 12.36
C LEU A 136 4.01 12.48 13.30
N GLY A 137 4.36 13.76 13.45
CA GLY A 137 3.61 14.68 14.32
C GLY A 137 2.13 14.81 13.92
N ARG A 138 1.81 14.72 12.62
CA ARG A 138 0.40 14.69 12.15
C ARG A 138 -0.32 13.40 12.53
N ARG A 139 0.36 12.25 12.48
CA ARG A 139 -0.18 10.95 12.89
C ARG A 139 -0.37 10.89 14.41
N GLN A 140 0.62 11.32 15.19
CA GLN A 140 0.55 11.40 16.65
C GLN A 140 -0.60 12.29 17.13
N LYS A 141 -0.84 13.43 16.47
CA LYS A 141 -2.02 14.28 16.76
C LYS A 141 -3.34 13.54 16.57
N ARG A 142 -3.47 12.75 15.49
CA ARG A 142 -4.67 11.92 15.30
C ARG A 142 -4.79 10.79 16.32
N ALA A 143 -3.69 10.11 16.61
CA ALA A 143 -3.64 9.07 17.63
C ALA A 143 -4.11 9.60 18.99
N SER A 144 -3.64 10.80 19.38
CA SER A 144 -4.09 11.49 20.59
C SER A 144 -5.60 11.74 20.60
N CYS A 145 -6.19 12.28 19.53
CA CYS A 145 -7.64 12.47 19.44
C CYS A 145 -8.42 11.15 19.55
N ILE A 146 -7.89 10.05 18.99
CA ILE A 146 -8.53 8.73 19.07
C ILE A 146 -8.47 8.20 20.51
N VAL A 147 -7.31 8.28 21.17
CA VAL A 147 -7.16 7.84 22.58
C VAL A 147 -8.07 8.64 23.48
N GLU A 148 -8.15 9.96 23.31
CA GLU A 148 -9.03 10.83 24.08
C GLU A 148 -10.50 10.42 23.91
N CYS A 149 -10.95 10.25 22.66
CA CYS A 149 -12.31 9.80 22.35
C CYS A 149 -12.64 8.42 22.95
N LEU A 150 -11.70 7.49 22.90
CA LEU A 150 -11.83 6.15 23.47
C LEU A 150 -11.58 6.09 24.97
N SER A 151 -11.14 7.17 25.62
CA SER A 151 -10.95 7.21 27.07
C SER A 151 -12.12 7.91 27.74
N ALA A 152 -12.66 8.98 27.13
CA ALA A 152 -13.73 9.81 27.66
C ALA A 152 -15.09 9.11 27.87
N ARG A 153 -15.29 7.91 27.29
CA ARG A 153 -16.53 7.11 27.41
C ARG A 153 -16.42 5.93 28.36
N SER A 154 -15.36 5.89 29.17
CA SER A 154 -15.11 4.80 30.13
C SER A 154 -15.63 5.12 31.54
N SER A 155 -16.47 6.16 31.65
CA SER A 155 -17.10 6.63 32.88
C SER A 155 -18.60 6.54 32.76
#